data_AF-A0A1Q2U121-F1
#
_entry.id   AF-A0A1Q2U121-F1
#
_cell.length_a   1.000
_cell.length_b   1.000
_cell.length_c   1.000
_cell.angle_alpha   90.00
_cell.angle_beta   90.00
_cell.angle_gamma   90.00
#
_symmetry.space_group_name_H-M   'P 1'
#
loop_
_entity.id
_entity.type
_entity.pdbx_description
1 polymer ?
#
loop_
_entity_poly.entity_id
_entity_poly.type
_entity_poly.pdbx_seq_one_letter_code
_entity_poly.pdbx_strand_id
1 'polypeptide(L)'
;MATTLGVLGMMSRKYAHRIPFILKLNHNELLTYPNYADQIMFATVEQAWNLGAIAVGATIYFGSPESSRQIQEVSRAFARAHELGMATILWCYLRNDAFQQGKDYHLAADLTGQANHMGVTIEADIIKQKLPETNNGYGAIAKATGKKYGGTHPKVYDELTSDHPIDLTRYQVLNCYGGRAGLINSGGSSGENDFAQAIRTAVINKRAGGYGLISGRKTFQRPMAEGVKLFHLIQDVYLNPDITIA
;
A
#
# COMPACT_ATOMS: atom_id res chain seq x y z
N MET A 1 6.79 -3.89 -12.62
CA MET A 1 7.31 -2.54 -12.32
C MET A 1 6.16 -1.54 -12.37
N ALA A 2 5.90 -0.83 -11.27
CA ALA A 2 4.95 0.28 -11.26
C ALA A 2 5.64 1.57 -11.72
N THR A 3 5.00 2.30 -12.65
CA THR A 3 5.60 3.49 -13.25
C THR A 3 4.55 4.50 -13.74
N THR A 4 5.01 5.69 -14.13
CA THR A 4 4.15 6.78 -14.65
C THR A 4 3.84 6.57 -16.14
N LEU A 5 2.83 7.27 -16.65
CA LEU A 5 2.44 7.17 -18.07
C LEU A 5 3.60 7.53 -19.02
N GLY A 6 4.35 8.60 -18.71
CA GLY A 6 5.48 9.02 -19.54
C GLY A 6 6.59 7.96 -19.60
N VAL A 7 6.97 7.38 -18.47
CA VAL A 7 7.99 6.32 -18.44
C VAL A 7 7.50 5.05 -19.13
N LEU A 8 6.22 4.68 -18.93
CA LEU A 8 5.63 3.57 -19.66
C LEU A 8 5.68 3.82 -21.16
N GLY A 9 5.26 4.99 -21.65
CA GLY A 9 5.30 5.35 -23.07
C GLY A 9 6.71 5.26 -23.68
N MET A 10 7.74 5.69 -22.95
CA MET A 10 9.12 5.61 -23.42
C MET A 10 9.66 4.17 -23.48
N MET A 11 9.21 3.29 -22.58
CA MET A 11 9.86 1.98 -22.35
C MET A 11 9.06 0.79 -22.88
N SER A 12 7.76 0.96 -23.14
CA SER A 12 6.84 -0.14 -23.46
C SER A 12 7.27 -0.93 -24.68
N ARG A 13 7.61 -0.26 -25.79
CA ARG A 13 8.03 -0.92 -27.03
C ARG A 13 9.20 -1.89 -26.81
N LYS A 14 10.12 -1.56 -25.91
CA LYS A 14 11.31 -2.37 -25.63
C LYS A 14 11.06 -3.45 -24.57
N TYR A 15 10.23 -3.18 -23.57
CA TYR A 15 10.20 -4.00 -22.35
C TYR A 15 8.83 -4.57 -21.96
N ALA A 16 7.71 -4.19 -22.58
CA ALA A 16 6.39 -4.66 -22.14
C ALA A 16 6.22 -6.19 -22.21
N HIS A 17 6.89 -6.84 -23.16
CA HIS A 17 6.91 -8.31 -23.30
C HIS A 17 7.99 -9.00 -22.43
N ARG A 18 8.72 -8.26 -21.59
CA ARG A 18 9.83 -8.76 -20.76
C ARG A 18 9.63 -8.50 -19.27
N ILE A 19 9.01 -7.37 -18.95
CA ILE A 19 8.78 -6.93 -17.59
C ILE A 19 7.28 -6.61 -17.47
N PRO A 20 6.57 -7.21 -16.50
CA PRO A 20 5.18 -6.86 -16.26
C PRO A 20 5.08 -5.41 -15.78
N PHE A 21 4.51 -4.53 -16.59
CA PHE A 21 4.29 -3.13 -16.21
C PHE A 21 2.96 -2.95 -15.47
N ILE A 22 2.99 -2.06 -14.48
CA ILE A 22 1.82 -1.53 -13.79
C ILE A 22 1.79 -0.02 -14.06
N LEU A 23 0.74 0.51 -14.66
CA LEU A 23 0.60 1.96 -14.82
C LEU A 23 0.02 2.58 -13.54
N LYS A 24 0.74 3.50 -12.90
CA LYS A 24 0.20 4.33 -11.82
C LYS A 24 -0.67 5.44 -12.43
N LEU A 25 -1.98 5.35 -12.25
CA LEU A 25 -2.97 6.21 -12.90
C LEU A 25 -3.03 7.63 -12.32
N ASN A 26 -2.93 7.74 -11.00
CA ASN A 26 -3.03 9.01 -10.29
C ASN A 26 -1.76 9.38 -9.52
N HIS A 27 -1.56 10.68 -9.33
CA HIS A 27 -0.42 11.25 -8.62
C HIS A 27 -0.88 12.44 -7.77
N ASN A 28 -0.09 12.77 -6.74
CA ASN A 28 -0.19 14.10 -6.14
C ASN A 28 0.53 15.08 -7.05
N GLU A 29 0.02 16.30 -7.11
CA GLU A 29 0.79 17.44 -7.55
C GLU A 29 1.31 18.13 -6.28
N LEU A 30 2.62 18.31 -6.19
CA LEU A 30 3.29 18.97 -5.05
C LEU A 30 3.72 20.39 -5.43
N LEU A 31 3.06 20.98 -6.42
CA LEU A 31 3.39 22.28 -7.01
C LEU A 31 2.37 23.36 -6.61
N THR A 32 1.73 23.18 -5.46
CA THR A 32 0.75 24.11 -4.89
C THR A 32 1.13 24.47 -3.45
N TYR A 33 0.89 25.72 -3.05
CA TYR A 33 1.11 26.19 -1.69
C TYR A 33 -0.18 26.77 -1.07
N PRO A 34 -0.59 26.31 0.13
CA PRO A 34 -0.01 25.19 0.86
C PRO A 34 -0.24 23.85 0.13
N ASN A 35 0.64 22.88 0.39
CA ASN A 35 0.42 21.52 -0.09
C ASN A 35 -0.88 20.96 0.51
N TYR A 36 -1.63 20.21 -0.29
CA TYR A 36 -2.85 19.52 0.15
C TYR A 36 -2.80 18.04 -0.24
N ALA A 37 -3.53 17.22 0.51
CA ALA A 37 -3.52 15.77 0.34
C ALA A 37 -4.53 15.33 -0.73
N ASP A 38 -4.13 15.45 -1.99
CA ASP A 38 -4.95 15.03 -3.12
C ASP A 38 -4.24 14.08 -4.11
N GLN A 39 -5.03 13.25 -4.79
CA GLN A 39 -4.64 12.40 -5.90
C GLN A 39 -5.51 12.74 -7.11
N ILE A 40 -4.86 13.08 -8.21
CA ILE A 40 -5.50 13.46 -9.47
C ILE A 40 -5.17 12.38 -10.50
N MET A 41 -6.13 12.02 -11.35
CA MET A 41 -5.91 11.10 -12.47
C MET A 41 -5.05 11.77 -13.55
N PHE A 42 -3.88 11.20 -13.86
CA PHE A 42 -2.97 11.66 -14.91
C PHE A 42 -3.04 10.77 -16.16
N ALA A 43 -3.66 9.60 -16.05
CA ALA A 43 -3.77 8.63 -17.14
C ALA A 43 -5.10 7.88 -17.07
N THR A 44 -5.53 7.33 -18.21
CA THR A 44 -6.66 6.42 -18.30
C THR A 44 -6.21 4.95 -18.29
N VAL A 45 -7.15 4.05 -18.02
CA VAL A 45 -6.91 2.60 -18.07
C VAL A 45 -6.57 2.15 -19.48
N GLU A 46 -7.25 2.71 -20.50
CA GLU A 46 -7.01 2.40 -21.91
C GLU A 46 -5.59 2.75 -22.33
N GLN A 47 -5.02 3.85 -21.83
CA GLN A 47 -3.62 4.17 -22.08
C GLN A 47 -2.67 3.12 -21.51
N ALA A 48 -2.96 2.59 -20.31
CA ALA A 48 -2.19 1.49 -19.73
C ALA A 48 -2.26 0.23 -20.61
N TRP A 49 -3.48 -0.15 -20.99
CA TRP A 49 -3.76 -1.35 -21.78
C TRP A 49 -3.13 -1.27 -23.18
N ASN A 50 -3.31 -0.15 -23.89
CA ASN A 50 -2.73 0.08 -25.22
C ASN A 50 -1.19 0.02 -25.22
N LEU A 51 -0.56 0.36 -24.10
CA LEU A 51 0.90 0.31 -23.93
C LEU A 51 1.41 -1.04 -23.41
N GLY A 52 0.52 -2.03 -23.21
CA GLY A 52 0.88 -3.38 -22.79
C GLY A 52 1.19 -3.50 -21.29
N ALA A 53 0.68 -2.60 -20.45
CA ALA A 53 0.66 -2.83 -19.01
C ALA A 53 -0.27 -4.02 -18.70
N ILE A 54 0.09 -4.83 -17.71
CA ILE A 54 -0.72 -5.97 -17.25
C ILE A 54 -1.64 -5.59 -16.08
N ALA A 55 -1.42 -4.41 -15.52
CA ALA A 55 -2.09 -3.94 -14.32
C ALA A 55 -2.10 -2.42 -14.25
N VAL A 56 -3.02 -1.88 -13.45
CA VAL A 56 -3.06 -0.47 -13.09
C VAL A 56 -2.91 -0.31 -11.58
N GLY A 57 -2.36 0.83 -11.19
CA GLY A 57 -2.19 1.21 -9.80
C GLY A 57 -2.82 2.57 -9.51
N ALA A 58 -3.39 2.74 -8.34
CA ALA A 58 -3.86 4.04 -7.86
C ALA A 58 -3.53 4.26 -6.39
N THR A 59 -3.58 5.51 -5.92
CA THR A 59 -3.49 5.86 -4.51
C THR A 59 -4.79 6.51 -4.09
N ILE A 60 -5.24 6.23 -2.87
CA ILE A 60 -6.24 7.02 -2.19
C ILE A 60 -5.64 7.51 -0.87
N TYR A 61 -5.87 8.79 -0.58
CA TYR A 61 -5.56 9.42 0.69
C TYR A 61 -6.78 9.40 1.60
N PHE A 62 -7.03 8.26 2.23
CA PHE A 62 -8.15 8.06 3.15
C PHE A 62 -8.08 9.01 4.36
N GLY A 63 -9.19 9.69 4.63
CA GLY A 63 -9.28 10.69 5.69
C GLY A 63 -8.96 12.12 5.26
N SER A 64 -8.50 12.34 4.02
CA SER A 64 -8.34 13.69 3.46
C SER A 64 -9.69 14.23 2.96
N PRO A 65 -9.83 15.57 2.81
CA PRO A 65 -11.05 16.17 2.28
C PRO A 65 -11.47 15.61 0.91
N GLU A 66 -10.49 15.31 0.06
CA GLU A 66 -10.70 14.84 -1.32
C GLU A 66 -10.91 13.32 -1.44
N SER A 67 -10.82 12.59 -0.33
CA SER A 67 -10.86 11.12 -0.33
C SER A 67 -12.11 10.53 -0.99
N SER A 68 -13.29 11.14 -0.78
CA SER A 68 -14.54 10.69 -1.39
C SER A 68 -14.50 10.73 -2.93
N ARG A 69 -13.90 11.77 -3.51
CA ARG A 69 -13.72 11.89 -4.98
C ARG A 69 -12.76 10.83 -5.48
N GLN A 70 -11.62 10.68 -4.81
CA GLN A 70 -10.60 9.69 -5.16
C GLN A 70 -11.15 8.26 -5.13
N ILE A 71 -11.96 7.90 -4.12
CA ILE A 71 -12.61 6.58 -4.03
C ILE A 71 -13.48 6.32 -5.26
N GLN A 72 -14.32 7.28 -5.65
CA GLN A 72 -15.21 7.12 -6.80
C GLN A 72 -14.45 7.01 -8.13
N GLU A 73 -13.41 7.82 -8.31
CA GLU A 73 -12.58 7.79 -9.51
C GLU A 73 -11.81 6.48 -9.65
N VAL A 74 -11.20 6.02 -8.56
CA VAL A 74 -10.46 4.76 -8.53
C VAL A 74 -11.40 3.57 -8.71
N SER A 75 -12.58 3.57 -8.08
CA SER A 75 -13.58 2.52 -8.26
C SER A 75 -14.00 2.37 -9.73
N ARG A 76 -14.26 3.48 -10.43
CA ARG A 76 -14.56 3.45 -11.88
C ARG A 76 -13.37 2.94 -12.71
N ALA A 77 -12.16 3.38 -12.38
CA ALA A 77 -10.96 2.93 -13.10
C ALA A 77 -10.67 1.43 -12.87
N PHE A 78 -10.92 0.92 -11.66
CA PHE A 78 -10.68 -0.49 -11.35
C PHE A 78 -11.71 -1.40 -12.02
N ALA A 79 -12.99 -1.02 -12.00
CA ALA A 79 -14.02 -1.70 -12.78
C ALA A 79 -13.63 -1.78 -14.27
N ARG A 80 -13.16 -0.66 -14.84
CA ARG A 80 -12.69 -0.63 -16.24
C ARG A 80 -11.45 -1.47 -16.49
N ALA A 81 -10.51 -1.53 -15.54
CA ALA A 81 -9.33 -2.39 -15.63
C ALA A 81 -9.72 -3.87 -15.66
N HIS A 82 -10.68 -4.28 -14.82
CA HIS A 82 -11.21 -5.64 -14.81
C HIS A 82 -11.92 -6.02 -16.11
N GLU A 83 -12.71 -5.12 -16.71
CA GLU A 83 -13.30 -5.33 -18.05
C GLU A 83 -12.25 -5.60 -19.14
N LEU A 84 -11.05 -5.04 -18.99
CA LEU A 84 -9.92 -5.23 -19.90
C LEU A 84 -8.98 -6.38 -19.49
N GLY A 85 -9.31 -7.12 -18.42
CA GLY A 85 -8.52 -8.26 -17.92
C GLY A 85 -7.22 -7.86 -17.23
N MET A 86 -7.12 -6.63 -16.71
CA MET A 86 -5.94 -6.12 -16.02
C MET A 86 -6.09 -6.22 -14.50
N ALA A 87 -4.99 -6.52 -13.79
CA ALA A 87 -5.01 -6.51 -12.32
C ALA A 87 -4.98 -5.08 -11.75
N THR A 88 -5.47 -4.90 -10.53
CA THR A 88 -5.59 -3.60 -9.86
C THR A 88 -4.81 -3.57 -8.55
N ILE A 89 -4.07 -2.48 -8.32
CA ILE A 89 -3.23 -2.30 -7.14
C ILE A 89 -3.54 -0.97 -6.47
N LEU A 90 -3.97 -0.99 -5.21
CA LEU A 90 -4.34 0.21 -4.48
C LEU A 90 -3.40 0.53 -3.34
N TRP A 91 -2.82 1.72 -3.38
CA TRP A 91 -2.12 2.31 -2.25
C TRP A 91 -3.13 2.98 -1.33
N CYS A 92 -3.46 2.32 -0.23
CA CYS A 92 -4.35 2.85 0.80
C CYS A 92 -3.51 3.66 1.78
N TYR A 93 -3.49 4.98 1.69
CA TYR A 93 -2.74 5.79 2.65
C TYR A 93 -3.66 6.64 3.49
N LEU A 94 -3.43 6.65 4.79
CA LEU A 94 -4.11 7.58 5.68
C LEU A 94 -3.53 8.98 5.51
N ARG A 95 -4.40 9.99 5.53
CA ARG A 95 -4.05 11.42 5.54
C ARG A 95 -5.08 12.19 6.36
N ASN A 96 -4.74 12.50 7.60
CA ASN A 96 -5.54 13.40 8.42
C ASN A 96 -4.66 13.95 9.54
N ASP A 97 -4.66 15.27 9.75
CA ASP A 97 -3.79 15.89 10.76
C ASP A 97 -4.10 15.39 12.18
N ALA A 98 -5.35 14.99 12.46
CA ALA A 98 -5.72 14.42 13.75
C ALA A 98 -5.04 13.08 14.05
N PHE A 99 -4.50 12.39 13.03
CA PHE A 99 -3.80 11.12 13.21
C PHE A 99 -2.35 11.32 13.68
N GLN A 100 -1.80 12.52 13.52
CA GLN A 100 -0.53 12.87 14.13
C GLN A 100 -0.77 13.38 15.55
N GLN A 101 -0.36 12.60 16.54
CA GLN A 101 -0.43 12.97 17.96
C GLN A 101 0.92 12.63 18.63
N GLY A 102 0.91 12.27 19.92
CA GLY A 102 2.10 11.70 20.58
C GLY A 102 2.61 10.41 19.94
N LYS A 103 1.79 9.74 19.12
CA LYS A 103 2.15 8.66 18.19
C LYS A 103 1.64 8.99 16.79
N ASP A 104 2.26 8.40 15.76
CA ASP A 104 1.77 8.49 14.38
C ASP A 104 0.70 7.41 14.12
N TYR A 105 -0.57 7.78 14.26
CA TYR A 105 -1.69 6.88 14.00
C TYR A 105 -1.98 6.69 12.50
N HIS A 106 -1.25 7.36 11.59
CA HIS A 106 -1.26 6.97 10.18
C HIS A 106 -0.71 5.55 9.97
N LEU A 107 0.00 5.00 10.97
CA LEU A 107 0.56 3.65 11.00
C LEU A 107 -0.21 2.71 11.95
N ALA A 108 -1.40 3.10 12.40
CA ALA A 108 -2.21 2.27 13.28
C ALA A 108 -2.81 1.09 12.52
N ALA A 109 -2.64 -0.13 13.03
CA ALA A 109 -3.13 -1.36 12.39
C ALA A 109 -4.65 -1.32 12.16
N ASP A 110 -5.42 -0.79 13.12
CA ASP A 110 -6.87 -0.66 13.02
C ASP A 110 -7.31 0.33 11.93
N LEU A 111 -6.75 1.54 11.92
CA LEU A 111 -7.09 2.56 10.92
C LEU A 111 -6.63 2.17 9.51
N THR A 112 -5.40 1.65 9.40
CA THR A 112 -4.87 1.19 8.11
C THR A 112 -5.61 -0.04 7.60
N GLY A 113 -6.01 -0.95 8.51
CA GLY A 113 -6.88 -2.09 8.20
C GLY A 113 -8.21 -1.63 7.59
N GLN A 114 -8.88 -0.64 8.18
CA GLN A 114 -10.12 -0.11 7.62
C GLN A 114 -9.92 0.50 6.22
N ALA A 115 -8.82 1.22 5.99
CA ALA A 115 -8.49 1.73 4.66
C ALA A 115 -8.23 0.61 3.65
N ASN A 116 -7.59 -0.49 4.08
CA ASN A 116 -7.42 -1.68 3.26
C ASN A 116 -8.77 -2.31 2.91
N HIS A 117 -9.67 -2.43 3.89
CA HIS A 117 -11.01 -2.99 3.69
C HIS A 117 -11.83 -2.20 2.67
N MET A 118 -11.81 -0.86 2.77
CA MET A 118 -12.44 0.00 1.76
C MET A 118 -11.80 -0.16 0.39
N GLY A 119 -10.48 -0.39 0.35
CA GLY A 119 -9.76 -0.66 -0.89
C GLY A 119 -10.19 -1.95 -1.59
N VAL A 120 -10.29 -3.06 -0.86
CA VAL A 120 -10.76 -4.34 -1.44
C VAL A 120 -12.25 -4.30 -1.79
N THR A 121 -13.03 -3.47 -1.11
CA THR A 121 -14.46 -3.25 -1.42
C THR A 121 -14.66 -2.60 -2.80
N ILE A 122 -13.71 -1.81 -3.28
CA ILE A 122 -13.71 -1.24 -4.63
C ILE A 122 -12.87 -2.07 -5.62
N GLU A 123 -12.78 -3.37 -5.36
CA GLU A 123 -12.14 -4.39 -6.19
C GLU A 123 -10.64 -4.15 -6.42
N ALA A 124 -9.88 -3.75 -5.40
CA ALA A 124 -8.43 -3.84 -5.47
C ALA A 124 -7.97 -5.30 -5.33
N ASP A 125 -7.26 -5.85 -6.32
CA ASP A 125 -6.68 -7.21 -6.24
C ASP A 125 -5.52 -7.27 -5.23
N ILE A 126 -4.72 -6.20 -5.19
CA ILE A 126 -3.59 -6.04 -4.28
C ILE A 126 -3.71 -4.72 -3.54
N ILE A 127 -3.62 -4.79 -2.22
CA ILE A 127 -3.48 -3.63 -1.34
C ILE A 127 -2.02 -3.38 -1.04
N LYS A 128 -1.57 -2.16 -1.29
CA LYS A 128 -0.32 -1.62 -0.77
C LYS A 128 -0.62 -0.80 0.48
N GLN A 129 -0.08 -1.20 1.62
CA GLN A 129 -0.08 -0.43 2.86
C GLN A 129 1.35 -0.16 3.41
N LYS A 130 1.53 0.76 4.37
CA LYS A 130 2.73 0.81 5.21
C LYS A 130 2.67 -0.30 6.27
N LEU A 131 3.83 -0.76 6.75
CA LEU A 131 3.84 -1.69 7.88
C LEU A 131 3.27 -0.97 9.11
N PRO A 132 2.38 -1.60 9.90
CA PRO A 132 1.84 -0.96 11.08
C PRO A 132 2.89 -0.92 12.20
N GLU A 133 2.89 0.17 12.95
CA GLU A 133 3.83 0.40 14.07
C GLU A 133 3.10 0.66 15.39
N THR A 134 1.79 0.87 15.34
CA THR A 134 0.93 1.09 16.51
C THR A 134 -0.44 0.49 16.26
N ASN A 135 -1.31 0.53 17.27
CA ASN A 135 -2.71 0.18 17.14
C ASN A 135 -3.59 1.19 17.91
N ASN A 136 -4.90 0.92 17.96
CA ASN A 136 -5.90 1.71 18.68
C ASN A 136 -5.96 3.18 18.25
N GLY A 137 -5.88 3.41 16.94
CA GLY A 137 -6.09 4.73 16.37
C GLY A 137 -7.52 5.20 16.58
N TYR A 138 -8.53 4.32 16.52
CA TYR A 138 -9.93 4.73 16.78
C TYR A 138 -10.10 5.36 18.17
N GLY A 139 -9.59 4.69 19.22
CA GLY A 139 -9.65 5.20 20.58
C GLY A 139 -8.86 6.49 20.75
N ALA A 140 -7.69 6.60 20.11
CA ALA A 140 -6.86 7.80 20.18
C ALA A 140 -7.54 9.02 19.54
N ILE A 141 -8.13 8.87 18.35
CA ILE A 141 -8.85 9.97 17.69
C ILE A 141 -10.10 10.34 18.48
N ALA A 142 -10.81 9.33 19.02
CA ALA A 142 -12.00 9.59 19.80
C ALA A 142 -11.70 10.40 21.08
N LYS A 143 -10.61 10.05 21.77
CA LYS A 143 -10.13 10.78 22.94
C LYS A 143 -9.68 12.20 22.58
N ALA A 144 -8.90 12.36 21.50
CA ALA A 144 -8.36 13.66 21.11
C ALA A 144 -9.45 14.65 20.67
N THR A 145 -10.53 14.16 20.03
CA THR A 145 -11.62 15.00 19.52
C THR A 145 -12.80 15.13 20.48
N GLY A 146 -12.85 14.32 21.54
CA GLY A 146 -14.00 14.22 22.45
C GLY A 146 -15.27 13.65 21.79
N LYS A 147 -15.15 13.05 20.60
CA LYS A 147 -16.26 12.49 19.81
C LYS A 147 -15.96 11.06 19.41
N LYS A 148 -16.98 10.23 19.21
CA LYS A 148 -16.78 8.88 18.65
C LYS A 148 -16.15 8.97 17.26
N TYR A 149 -15.15 8.15 16.98
CA TYR A 149 -14.50 8.05 15.68
C TYR A 149 -14.44 6.58 15.23
N GLY A 150 -15.02 6.29 14.06
CA GLY A 150 -15.10 4.94 13.52
C GLY A 150 -15.85 3.93 14.40
N GLY A 151 -15.58 2.64 14.17
CA GLY A 151 -16.20 1.53 14.88
C GLY A 151 -15.21 0.39 15.09
N THR A 152 -15.07 -0.05 16.34
CA THR A 152 -14.23 -1.18 16.75
C THR A 152 -14.80 -1.78 18.03
N HIS A 153 -14.46 -3.03 18.34
CA HIS A 153 -14.84 -3.70 19.59
C HIS A 153 -13.64 -3.73 20.54
N PRO A 154 -13.79 -3.53 21.86
CA PRO A 154 -12.66 -3.55 22.81
C PRO A 154 -11.78 -4.81 22.71
N LYS A 155 -12.40 -5.97 22.50
CA LYS A 155 -11.71 -7.25 22.26
C LYS A 155 -10.68 -7.24 21.14
N VAL A 156 -10.80 -6.36 20.15
CA VAL A 156 -9.76 -6.19 19.12
C VAL A 156 -8.41 -5.92 19.77
N TYR A 157 -8.39 -5.11 20.82
CA TYR A 157 -7.18 -4.69 21.54
C TYR A 157 -6.84 -5.59 22.72
N ASP A 158 -7.85 -6.07 23.45
CA ASP A 158 -7.63 -6.78 24.71
C ASP A 158 -7.44 -8.30 24.52
N GLU A 159 -7.97 -8.88 23.44
CA GLU A 159 -8.00 -10.34 23.22
C GLU A 159 -7.47 -10.80 21.85
N LEU A 160 -7.68 -10.02 20.78
CA LEU A 160 -7.52 -10.48 19.40
C LEU A 160 -6.26 -9.94 18.68
N THR A 161 -5.53 -9.02 19.32
CA THR A 161 -4.26 -8.49 18.82
C THR A 161 -3.26 -8.37 19.95
N SER A 162 -1.99 -8.22 19.61
CA SER A 162 -0.95 -7.78 20.53
C SER A 162 -0.15 -6.63 19.89
N ASP A 163 0.83 -6.10 20.64
CA ASP A 163 1.81 -5.15 20.11
C ASP A 163 2.88 -5.83 19.22
N HIS A 164 2.82 -7.16 19.05
CA HIS A 164 3.76 -7.87 18.20
C HIS A 164 3.52 -7.47 16.72
N PRO A 165 4.57 -7.10 15.96
CA PRO A 165 4.40 -6.56 14.60
C PRO A 165 3.76 -7.54 13.61
N ILE A 166 3.94 -8.84 13.82
CA ILE A 166 3.24 -9.87 13.02
C ILE A 166 1.74 -9.82 13.27
N ASP A 167 1.29 -9.65 14.51
CA ASP A 167 -0.13 -9.61 14.85
C ASP A 167 -0.79 -8.34 14.31
N LEU A 168 -0.12 -7.20 14.45
CA LEU A 168 -0.55 -5.93 13.85
C LEU A 168 -0.68 -6.02 12.33
N THR A 169 0.30 -6.65 11.67
CA THR A 169 0.26 -6.85 10.21
C THR A 169 -0.80 -7.88 9.83
N ARG A 170 -1.01 -8.92 10.62
CA ARG A 170 -2.08 -9.90 10.41
C ARG A 170 -3.45 -9.23 10.48
N TYR A 171 -3.63 -8.24 11.36
CA TYR A 171 -4.85 -7.43 11.38
C TYR A 171 -5.08 -6.69 10.06
N GLN A 172 -4.03 -6.14 9.42
CA GLN A 172 -4.16 -5.58 8.07
C GLN A 172 -4.56 -6.64 7.03
N VAL A 173 -3.97 -7.84 7.08
CA VAL A 173 -4.27 -8.95 6.16
C VAL A 173 -5.72 -9.42 6.31
N LEU A 174 -6.23 -9.52 7.54
CA LEU A 174 -7.63 -9.89 7.81
C LEU A 174 -8.61 -8.91 7.14
N ASN A 175 -8.29 -7.62 7.12
CA ASN A 175 -9.09 -6.59 6.45
C ASN A 175 -9.00 -6.65 4.92
N CYS A 176 -8.04 -7.38 4.36
CA CYS A 176 -7.96 -7.73 2.94
C CYS A 176 -8.74 -9.02 2.61
N TYR A 177 -9.94 -9.18 3.18
CA TYR A 177 -10.77 -10.40 3.10
C TYR A 177 -10.01 -11.67 3.50
N GLY A 178 -9.28 -11.61 4.61
CA GLY A 178 -8.49 -12.75 5.10
C GLY A 178 -7.32 -13.13 4.18
N GLY A 179 -6.78 -12.15 3.44
CA GLY A 179 -5.69 -12.36 2.49
C GLY A 179 -6.13 -12.77 1.07
N ARG A 180 -7.43 -12.86 0.78
CA ARG A 180 -7.91 -13.14 -0.59
C ARG A 180 -7.48 -12.05 -1.58
N ALA A 181 -7.48 -10.81 -1.14
CA ALA A 181 -6.77 -9.73 -1.82
C ALA A 181 -5.36 -9.62 -1.21
N GLY A 182 -4.32 -9.63 -2.03
CA GLY A 182 -2.95 -9.68 -1.55
C GLY A 182 -2.56 -8.40 -0.80
N LEU A 183 -2.00 -8.51 0.40
CA LEU A 183 -1.41 -7.38 1.11
C LEU A 183 0.09 -7.32 0.88
N ILE A 184 0.56 -6.21 0.31
CA ILE A 184 1.98 -5.87 0.23
C ILE A 184 2.32 -4.67 1.12
N ASN A 185 3.45 -4.72 1.81
CA ASN A 185 3.95 -3.57 2.57
C ASN A 185 5.10 -2.86 1.84
N SER A 186 5.34 -1.59 2.17
CA SER A 186 6.59 -0.92 1.74
C SER A 186 7.74 -1.26 2.68
N GLY A 187 8.95 -1.45 2.14
CA GLY A 187 10.17 -1.70 2.92
C GLY A 187 10.72 -0.51 3.75
N GLY A 188 9.89 0.47 4.10
CA GLY A 188 10.26 1.68 4.85
C GLY A 188 10.91 2.80 4.02
N SER A 189 11.19 3.94 4.67
CA SER A 189 12.02 5.02 4.12
C SER A 189 13.48 4.56 3.98
N SER A 190 14.23 5.17 3.04
CA SER A 190 15.67 4.93 2.91
C SER A 190 16.41 5.53 4.12
N GLY A 191 17.40 4.81 4.65
CA GLY A 191 18.22 5.24 5.78
C GLY A 191 19.40 4.30 6.06
N GLU A 192 20.05 4.51 7.20
CA GLU A 192 21.07 3.58 7.70
C GLU A 192 20.39 2.23 8.02
N ASN A 193 20.95 1.14 7.51
CA ASN A 193 20.45 -0.24 7.68
C ASN A 193 19.25 -0.70 6.80
N ASP A 194 19.11 -0.13 5.60
CA ASP A 194 18.03 -0.44 4.66
C ASP A 194 17.84 -1.93 4.32
N PHE A 195 18.92 -2.70 4.22
CA PHE A 195 18.87 -4.13 3.93
C PHE A 195 18.16 -4.90 5.04
N ALA A 196 18.61 -4.72 6.29
CA ALA A 196 18.03 -5.38 7.45
C ALA A 196 16.56 -4.96 7.66
N GLN A 197 16.24 -3.68 7.46
CA GLN A 197 14.86 -3.19 7.58
C GLN A 197 13.94 -3.79 6.51
N ALA A 198 14.40 -3.88 5.26
CA ALA A 198 13.62 -4.48 4.17
C ALA A 198 13.38 -5.97 4.42
N ILE A 199 14.41 -6.71 4.84
CA ILE A 199 14.30 -8.13 5.19
C ILE A 199 13.36 -8.31 6.38
N ARG A 200 13.51 -7.53 7.45
CA ARG A 200 12.61 -7.58 8.62
C ARG A 200 11.15 -7.34 8.21
N THR A 201 10.91 -6.35 7.35
CA THR A 201 9.56 -6.06 6.84
C THR A 201 9.02 -7.20 5.99
N ALA A 202 9.86 -7.82 5.16
CA ALA A 202 9.50 -9.00 4.37
C ALA A 202 9.14 -10.21 5.24
N VAL A 203 9.93 -10.46 6.28
CA VAL A 203 9.65 -11.54 7.23
C VAL A 203 8.33 -11.27 7.94
N ILE A 204 8.10 -10.06 8.45
CA ILE A 204 6.85 -9.72 9.15
C ILE A 204 5.64 -9.87 8.21
N ASN A 205 5.71 -9.32 7.00
CA ASN A 205 4.62 -9.42 6.02
C ASN A 205 4.32 -10.89 5.69
N LYS A 206 5.34 -11.68 5.34
CA LYS A 206 5.16 -13.11 5.03
C LYS A 206 4.57 -13.89 6.21
N ARG A 207 5.16 -13.74 7.41
CA ARG A 207 4.69 -14.42 8.62
C ARG A 207 3.24 -14.04 8.96
N ALA A 208 2.80 -12.83 8.65
CA ALA A 208 1.43 -12.36 8.84
C ALA A 208 0.43 -12.89 7.80
N GLY A 209 0.89 -13.57 6.74
CA GLY A 209 0.05 -14.01 5.61
C GLY A 209 -0.03 -12.99 4.46
N GLY A 210 0.85 -11.99 4.45
CA GLY A 210 1.01 -11.05 3.34
C GLY A 210 1.76 -11.64 2.14
N TYR A 211 1.69 -10.91 1.02
CA TYR A 211 2.03 -11.44 -0.31
C TYR A 211 3.36 -10.90 -0.86
N GLY A 212 3.97 -9.92 -0.21
CA GLY A 212 5.10 -9.25 -0.83
C GLY A 212 5.49 -7.91 -0.23
N LEU A 213 6.61 -7.39 -0.75
CA LEU A 213 7.02 -6.01 -0.57
C LEU A 213 7.04 -5.27 -1.90
N ILE A 214 6.78 -3.97 -1.83
CA ILE A 214 7.13 -3.03 -2.90
C ILE A 214 8.26 -2.12 -2.45
N SER A 215 9.30 -2.03 -3.29
CA SER A 215 10.48 -1.21 -3.02
C SER A 215 10.73 -0.23 -4.18
N GLY A 216 10.83 1.05 -3.83
CA GLY A 216 11.07 2.16 -4.76
C GLY A 216 12.44 2.78 -4.53
N ARG A 217 12.46 3.99 -3.96
CA ARG A 217 13.68 4.76 -3.64
C ARG A 217 14.78 3.93 -2.96
N LYS A 218 14.40 3.09 -1.99
CA LYS A 218 15.32 2.20 -1.25
C LYS A 218 16.16 1.28 -2.16
N THR A 219 15.64 0.93 -3.33
CA THR A 219 16.33 0.09 -4.32
C THR A 219 16.94 0.92 -5.45
N PHE A 220 16.18 1.85 -6.02
CA PHE A 220 16.58 2.56 -7.24
C PHE A 220 17.52 3.76 -7.00
N GLN A 221 17.69 4.23 -5.77
CA GLN A 221 18.66 5.28 -5.43
C GLN A 221 20.03 4.71 -4.97
N ARG A 222 20.25 3.41 -5.18
CA ARG A 222 21.50 2.71 -4.83
C ARG A 222 22.33 2.38 -6.07
N PRO A 223 23.63 2.07 -5.90
CA PRO A 223 24.39 1.43 -6.96
C PRO A 223 23.66 0.18 -7.48
N MET A 224 23.71 -0.05 -8.78
CA MET A 224 22.95 -1.12 -9.46
C MET A 224 23.10 -2.48 -8.76
N ALA A 225 24.34 -2.86 -8.42
CA ALA A 225 24.64 -4.12 -7.76
C ALA A 225 23.96 -4.25 -6.38
N GLU A 226 23.93 -3.17 -5.60
CA GLU A 226 23.25 -3.15 -4.30
C GLU A 226 21.73 -3.22 -4.45
N GLY A 227 21.17 -2.51 -5.43
CA GLY A 227 19.74 -2.54 -5.70
C GLY A 227 19.26 -3.94 -6.09
N VAL A 228 20.01 -4.61 -6.99
CA VAL A 228 19.75 -6.01 -7.37
C VAL A 228 19.86 -6.93 -6.16
N LYS A 229 20.92 -6.78 -5.36
CA LYS A 229 21.10 -7.57 -4.13
C LYS A 229 19.92 -7.40 -3.17
N LEU A 230 19.41 -6.19 -3.01
CA LEU A 230 18.25 -5.93 -2.16
C LEU A 230 16.98 -6.63 -2.66
N PHE A 231 16.72 -6.63 -3.97
CA PHE A 231 15.59 -7.37 -4.53
C PHE A 231 15.72 -8.88 -4.32
N HIS A 232 16.89 -9.47 -4.55
CA HIS A 232 17.12 -10.89 -4.30
C HIS A 232 16.88 -11.24 -2.84
N LEU A 233 17.40 -10.45 -1.89
CA LEU A 233 17.18 -10.70 -0.46
C LEU A 233 15.70 -10.65 -0.06
N ILE A 234 14.91 -9.75 -0.66
CA ILE A 234 13.47 -9.73 -0.44
C ILE A 234 12.82 -11.00 -1.02
N GLN A 235 13.20 -11.39 -2.24
CA GLN A 235 12.69 -12.60 -2.89
C GLN A 235 13.03 -13.87 -2.11
N ASP A 236 14.25 -13.99 -1.60
CA ASP A 236 14.72 -15.11 -0.78
C ASP A 236 13.83 -15.31 0.45
N VAL A 237 13.35 -14.23 1.09
CA VAL A 237 12.40 -14.35 2.21
C VAL A 237 11.10 -15.05 1.77
N TYR A 238 10.54 -14.70 0.61
CA TYR A 238 9.29 -15.30 0.12
C TYR A 238 9.49 -16.71 -0.42
N LEU A 239 10.65 -17.01 -1.01
CA LEU A 239 11.01 -18.34 -1.52
C LEU A 239 11.48 -19.30 -0.42
N ASN A 240 11.91 -18.81 0.74
CA ASN A 240 12.40 -19.65 1.83
C ASN A 240 11.24 -20.39 2.56
N PRO A 241 11.17 -21.73 2.53
CA PRO A 241 10.09 -22.50 3.14
C PRO A 241 10.11 -22.48 4.67
N ASP A 242 11.24 -22.18 5.31
CA ASP A 242 11.37 -22.13 6.78
C ASP A 242 10.64 -20.91 7.38
N ILE A 243 10.41 -19.88 6.58
CA ILE A 243 9.65 -18.69 6.99
C ILE A 243 8.16 -18.95 6.72
N THR A 244 7.51 -19.66 7.62
CA THR A 244 6.09 -20.02 7.52
C THR A 244 5.16 -18.87 7.92
N ILE A 245 3.88 -18.97 7.59
CA ILE A 245 2.84 -18.15 8.23
C ILE A 245 2.81 -18.51 9.73
N ALA A 246 2.63 -17.49 10.58
CA ALA A 246 2.60 -17.57 12.04
C ALA A 246 1.18 -17.69 12.57
#